data_AF-A0A9E1Q3Q6-F1
#
_entry.id   AF-A0A9E1Q3Q6-F1
#
_cell.length_a   1.000
_cell.length_b   1.000
_cell.length_c   1.000
_cell.angle_alpha   90.00
_cell.angle_beta   90.00
_cell.angle_gamma   90.00
#
_symmetry.space_group_name_H-M   'P 1'
#
loop_
_entity.id
_entity.type
_entity.pdbx_description
1 polymer ?
#
loop_
_entity_poly.entity_id
_entity_poly.type
_entity_poly.pdbx_seq_one_letter_code
_entity_poly.pdbx_strand_id
1 'polypeptide(L)' 'MAVKSTKTRSKASLKNTPKPTAEEMLGYYREMLLIRRFEEKAGQLYGMGLIGGFCHLYIGQEAVVVGMQAAITP' A
#
# COMPACT_ATOMS: atom_id res chain seq x y z
N MET A 1 26.24 23.60 -29.86
CA MET A 1 25.59 22.70 -28.87
C MET A 1 24.08 22.83 -29.06
N ALA A 2 23.40 21.79 -29.54
CA ALA A 2 21.95 21.84 -29.78
C ALA A 2 21.19 21.54 -28.48
N VAL A 3 20.40 22.51 -28.01
CA VAL A 3 19.45 22.32 -26.90
C VAL A 3 18.27 21.53 -27.45
N LYS A 4 18.14 20.25 -27.07
CA LYS A 4 16.95 19.44 -27.38
C LYS A 4 15.79 19.87 -26.49
N SER A 5 14.73 20.37 -27.11
CA SER A 5 13.44 20.69 -26.47
C SER A 5 12.83 19.44 -25.82
N THR A 6 12.68 19.46 -24.50
CA THR A 6 11.94 18.45 -23.74
C THR A 6 10.44 18.68 -23.90
N LYS A 7 9.78 17.80 -24.66
CA LYS A 7 8.31 17.77 -24.79
C LYS A 7 7.69 17.41 -23.44
N THR A 8 6.99 18.36 -22.82
CA THR A 8 6.17 18.13 -21.62
C THR A 8 5.03 17.18 -21.99
N ARG A 9 5.01 15.94 -21.45
CA ARG A 9 3.86 15.03 -21.59
C ARG A 9 2.67 15.67 -20.89
N SER A 10 1.60 15.96 -21.63
CA SER A 10 0.33 16.40 -21.07
C SER A 10 -0.27 15.27 -20.21
N LYS A 11 -0.64 15.57 -18.97
CA LYS A 11 -1.40 14.64 -18.12
C LYS A 11 -2.75 14.38 -18.79
N ALA A 12 -2.94 13.15 -19.30
CA ALA A 12 -4.25 12.69 -19.72
C ALA A 12 -5.23 12.77 -18.52
N SER A 13 -6.37 13.40 -18.75
CA SER A 13 -7.39 13.63 -17.73
C SER A 13 -8.05 12.30 -17.30
N LEU A 14 -7.85 11.90 -16.05
CA LEU A 14 -8.43 10.70 -15.41
C LEU A 14 -9.95 10.88 -15.13
N LYS A 15 -10.76 11.18 -16.14
CA LYS A 15 -12.19 11.48 -15.95
C LYS A 15 -13.06 10.26 -15.61
N ASN A 16 -12.58 9.03 -15.84
CA ASN A 16 -13.39 7.81 -15.75
C ASN A 16 -12.89 6.76 -14.74
N THR A 17 -12.09 7.13 -13.73
CA THR A 17 -11.70 6.15 -12.69
C THR A 17 -12.79 6.12 -11.62
N PRO A 18 -13.44 4.97 -11.35
CA PRO A 18 -14.39 4.86 -10.24
C PRO A 18 -13.68 5.23 -8.95
N LYS A 19 -14.25 6.18 -8.21
CA LYS A 19 -13.75 6.49 -6.86
C LYS A 19 -14.39 5.50 -5.89
N PRO A 20 -13.64 4.95 -4.92
CA PRO A 20 -14.20 4.11 -3.90
C PRO A 20 -15.23 4.89 -3.07
N THR A 21 -16.27 4.20 -2.66
CA THR A 21 -17.29 4.67 -1.72
C THR A 21 -16.67 4.93 -0.34
N ALA A 22 -17.40 5.67 0.51
CA ALA A 22 -16.94 5.92 1.88
C ALA A 22 -16.78 4.63 2.70
N GLU A 23 -17.66 3.65 2.47
CA GLU A 23 -17.63 2.34 3.12
C GLU A 23 -16.41 1.53 2.70
N GLU A 24 -16.09 1.50 1.39
CA GLU A 24 -14.87 0.87 0.88
C GLU A 24 -13.61 1.55 1.44
N MET A 25 -13.56 2.89 1.47
CA MET A 25 -12.43 3.61 2.05
C MET A 25 -12.22 3.30 3.54
N LEU A 26 -13.31 3.18 4.31
CA LEU A 26 -13.24 2.75 5.71
C LEU A 26 -12.78 1.29 5.83
N GLY A 27 -13.19 0.43 4.90
CA GLY A 27 -12.70 -0.94 4.77
C GLY A 27 -11.18 -0.99 4.57
N TYR A 28 -10.69 -0.29 3.54
CA TYR A 28 -9.25 -0.23 3.25
C TYR A 28 -8.44 0.32 4.42
N TYR A 29 -8.93 1.36 5.09
CA TYR A 29 -8.27 1.91 6.26
C TYR A 29 -8.15 0.88 7.40
N ARG A 30 -9.24 0.16 7.69
CA ARG A 30 -9.24 -0.88 8.74
C ARG A 30 -8.27 -1.99 8.41
N GLU A 31 -8.21 -2.42 7.15
CA GLU A 31 -7.32 -3.48 6.70
C GLU A 31 -5.85 -3.06 6.77
N MET A 32 -5.51 -1.87 6.29
CA MET A 32 -4.14 -1.32 6.43
C MET A 32 -3.74 -1.17 7.90
N LEU A 33 -4.65 -0.71 8.76
CA LEU A 33 -4.38 -0.56 10.19
C LEU A 33 -4.16 -1.92 10.87
N LEU A 34 -4.94 -2.94 10.48
CA LEU A 34 -4.77 -4.30 10.96
C LEU A 34 -3.39 -4.83 10.61
N ILE A 35 -2.98 -4.72 9.34
CA ILE A 35 -1.65 -5.15 8.88
C ILE A 35 -0.57 -4.43 9.69
N ARG A 36 -0.64 -3.10 9.81
CA ARG A 36 0.32 -2.31 10.60
C ARG A 36 0.44 -2.83 12.04
N ARG A 37 -0.68 -3.05 12.72
CA ARG A 37 -0.68 -3.49 14.14
C ARG A 37 -0.16 -4.91 14.29
N PHE A 38 -0.48 -5.79 13.35
CA PHE A 38 0.06 -7.14 13.30
C PHE A 38 1.59 -7.10 13.16
N GLU A 39 2.09 -6.33 12.19
CA GLU A 39 3.52 -6.18 11.91
C GLU A 39 4.29 -5.54 13.08
N GLU A 40 3.74 -4.50 13.70
CA GLU A 40 4.32 -3.91 14.92
C GLU A 40 4.43 -4.94 16.05
N LYS A 41 3.39 -5.76 16.23
CA LYS A 41 3.41 -6.81 17.27
C LYS A 41 4.40 -7.93 16.93
N ALA A 42 4.46 -8.34 15.66
CA ALA A 42 5.43 -9.31 15.18
C ALA A 42 6.86 -8.81 15.40
N GLY A 43 7.15 -7.55 15.05
CA GLY A 43 8.43 -6.90 15.31
C GLY A 43 8.77 -6.84 16.80
N GLN A 44 7.79 -6.56 17.67
CA GLN A 44 7.98 -6.59 19.12
C GLN A 44 8.37 -7.99 19.61
N LEU A 45 7.61 -9.02 19.21
CA LEU A 45 7.86 -10.40 19.64
C LEU A 45 9.19 -10.94 19.08
N TYR A 46 9.56 -10.54 17.87
CA TYR A 46 10.87 -10.82 17.29
C TYR A 46 12.01 -10.18 18.09
N GLY A 47 11.88 -8.89 18.45
CA GLY A 47 12.85 -8.20 19.32
C GLY A 47 12.98 -8.82 20.72
N MET A 48 11.92 -9.48 21.21
CA MET A 48 11.93 -10.26 22.46
C MET A 48 12.50 -11.69 22.30
N GLY A 49 12.86 -12.12 21.09
CA GLY A 49 13.34 -13.47 20.81
C GLY A 49 12.25 -14.56 20.84
N LEU A 50 10.97 -14.18 20.84
CA LEU A 50 9.84 -15.12 20.83
C LEU A 50 9.49 -15.61 19.41
N ILE A 51 10.05 -14.99 18.38
CA ILE A 51 9.98 -15.43 16.99
C ILE A 51 11.41 -15.74 16.53
N GLY A 52 11.66 -16.99 16.11
CA GLY A 52 12.97 -17.43 15.61
C GLY A 52 13.11 -17.31 14.10
N GLY A 53 14.35 -17.33 13.60
CA GLY A 53 14.65 -17.24 12.17
C GLY A 53 14.64 -15.80 11.66
N PHE A 54 14.09 -15.58 10.45
CA PHE A 54 13.98 -14.26 9.85
C PHE A 54 12.55 -13.71 9.96
N CYS A 55 12.43 -12.43 10.30
CA CYS A 55 11.14 -11.72 10.34
C CYS A 55 11.18 -10.54 9.37
N HIS A 56 10.44 -10.66 8.26
CA HIS A 56 10.33 -9.61 7.25
C HIS A 56 9.07 -8.81 7.53
N LEU A 57 9.24 -7.53 7.86
CA LEU A 57 8.12 -6.66 8.18
C LEU A 57 7.67 -5.88 6.93
N TYR A 58 6.36 -5.85 6.69
CA TYR A 58 5.75 -5.12 5.57
C TYR A 58 5.29 -3.70 5.94
N ILE A 59 5.82 -3.14 7.04
CA ILE A 59 5.47 -1.82 7.56
C ILE A 59 5.74 -0.74 6.50
N GLY A 60 4.72 0.05 6.20
CA GLY A 60 4.78 1.14 5.23
C GLY A 60 4.39 0.75 3.80
N GLN A 61 4.08 -0.53 3.55
CA GLN A 61 3.66 -1.03 2.25
C GLN A 61 2.20 -1.53 2.25
N GLU A 62 1.43 -1.25 3.30
CA GLU A 62 0.08 -1.81 3.49
C GLU A 62 -0.88 -1.43 2.35
N ALA A 63 -0.74 -0.21 1.82
CA ALA A 63 -1.56 0.25 0.69
C ALA A 63 -1.37 -0.58 -0.58
N VAL A 64 -0.21 -1.22 -0.75
CA VAL A 64 0.08 -2.05 -1.94
C VAL A 64 -0.80 -3.28 -1.93
N VAL A 65 -0.79 -4.06 -0.83
CA VAL A 65 -1.56 -5.30 -0.76
C VAL A 65 -3.07 -5.03 -0.70
N VAL A 66 -3.51 -4.03 0.09
CA VAL A 66 -4.94 -3.67 0.17
C VAL A 66 -5.45 -3.17 -1.17
N GLY A 67 -4.68 -2.32 -1.86
CA GLY A 67 -5.04 -1.85 -3.20
C GLY A 67 -5.05 -2.97 -4.25
N MET A 68 -4.13 -3.92 -4.18
CA MET A 68 -4.13 -5.09 -5.07
C MET A 68 -5.34 -5.99 -4.82
N GLN A 69 -5.65 -6.30 -3.56
CA GLN A 69 -6.81 -7.14 -3.20
C GLN A 69 -8.12 -6.50 -3.62
N ALA A 70 -8.25 -5.18 -3.50
CA ALA A 70 -9.41 -4.43 -3.98
C ALA A 70 -9.62 -4.50 -5.52
N ALA A 71 -8.59 -4.88 -6.28
CA ALA A 71 -8.61 -4.89 -7.74
C ALA A 71 -8.73 -6.29 -8.37
N ILE A 72 -8.62 -7.35 -7.57
CA ILE A 72 -8.72 -8.75 -8.04
C ILE A 72 -10.00 -9.40 -7.53
N THR A 73 -10.43 -10.46 -8.21
CA THR A 73 -11.48 -11.36 -7.72
C THR A 73 -10.85 -12.59 -7.05
N PRO A 74 -11.46 -13.15 -5.99
CA PRO A 74 -10.99 -14.36 -5.34
C PRO A 74 -10.87 -15.57 -6.27
#